data_AF-A0A1X9ZC15-F1
#
_entry.id   AF-A0A1X9ZC15-F1
#
_cell.length_a   1.000
_cell.length_b   1.000
_cell.length_c   1.000
_cell.angle_alpha   90.00
_cell.angle_beta   90.00
_cell.angle_gamma   90.00
#
_symmetry.space_group_name_H-M   'P 1'
#
loop_
_entity.id
_entity.type
_entity.pdbx_description
1 polymer ?
#
loop_
_entity_poly.entity_id
_entity_poly.type
_entity_poly.pdbx_seq_one_letter_code
_entity_poly.pdbx_strand_id
1 'polypeptide(L)'
;MKITLTLILSFFSIFGSAQIKLEAKDLTNLVAISEIYSANVNATGDEFAKSIESLRTPKLSHLVDVLLEVGKGRKEILAHLKRPDNDELMMWYVLREIHYNNSGKTKTDRPSLTIANETLNTKIDEKLLLDNYYYRLHGGIAMLFNNHDLSDINIDIESFGLKNNAEKGIFFLSIVDELIGKRFKVLSMMKNNAKILEFYNKMPTFNNKPYFHYKDFGYDDFEWTGYDKPEHYNVVHVNNLYNTLMVQFVATTQLKGKEEGQKIYYNSILYMPQYFKYTTAKDDLEQVYEKLKKN
;
A
#
# COMPACT_ATOMS: atom_id res chain seq x y z
N MET A 1 -7.68 -49.78 -47.38
CA MET A 1 -6.72 -49.31 -46.36
C MET A 1 -7.47 -48.44 -45.36
N LYS A 2 -7.61 -48.90 -44.11
CA LYS A 2 -8.30 -48.16 -43.05
C LYS A 2 -7.31 -47.17 -42.43
N ILE A 3 -7.64 -45.88 -42.48
CA ILE A 3 -6.90 -44.82 -41.77
C ILE A 3 -7.43 -44.83 -40.34
N THR A 4 -6.66 -45.38 -39.42
CA THR A 4 -6.95 -45.31 -37.97
C THR A 4 -6.33 -44.02 -37.45
N LEU A 5 -7.19 -43.04 -37.17
CA LEU A 5 -6.84 -41.77 -36.54
C LEU A 5 -6.60 -42.02 -35.04
N THR A 6 -5.34 -42.03 -34.61
CA THR A 6 -4.98 -42.13 -33.18
C THR A 6 -5.08 -40.74 -32.56
N LEU A 7 -6.13 -40.50 -31.77
CA LEU A 7 -6.31 -39.29 -30.98
C LEU A 7 -5.52 -39.43 -29.67
N ILE A 8 -4.35 -38.78 -29.58
CA ILE A 8 -3.57 -38.69 -28.34
C ILE A 8 -4.15 -37.54 -27.50
N LEU A 9 -4.98 -37.87 -26.53
CA LEU A 9 -5.40 -36.97 -25.46
C LEU A 9 -4.20 -36.74 -24.52
N SER A 10 -3.48 -35.64 -24.76
CA SER A 10 -2.46 -35.16 -23.84
C SER A 10 -3.17 -34.50 -22.65
N PHE A 11 -3.33 -35.24 -21.56
CA PHE A 11 -3.60 -34.66 -20.25
C PHE A 11 -2.36 -33.82 -19.87
N PHE A 12 -2.39 -32.52 -20.14
CA PHE A 12 -1.51 -31.58 -19.45
C PHE A 12 -1.97 -31.56 -18.00
N SER A 13 -1.33 -32.36 -17.15
CA SER A 13 -1.27 -32.08 -15.72
C SER A 13 -0.61 -30.72 -15.58
N ILE A 14 -1.43 -29.68 -15.40
CA ILE A 14 -0.97 -28.38 -14.92
C ILE A 14 -0.47 -28.64 -13.50
N PHE A 15 0.77 -29.09 -13.36
CA PHE A 15 1.52 -28.92 -12.14
C PHE A 15 1.64 -27.41 -11.96
N GLY A 16 0.69 -26.84 -11.22
CA GLY A 16 0.81 -25.47 -10.73
C GLY A 16 2.11 -25.42 -9.94
N SER A 17 3.14 -24.87 -10.57
CA SER A 17 4.39 -24.63 -9.87
C SER A 17 4.08 -23.55 -8.85
N ALA A 18 4.42 -23.82 -7.58
CA ALA A 18 4.30 -22.82 -6.54
C ALA A 18 4.97 -21.53 -7.00
N GLN A 19 4.35 -20.38 -6.74
CA GLN A 19 4.92 -19.09 -7.12
C GLN A 19 6.27 -18.89 -6.43
N ILE A 20 6.43 -19.44 -5.22
CA ILE A 20 7.73 -19.67 -4.58
C ILE A 20 7.78 -21.04 -3.90
N LYS A 21 8.98 -21.59 -3.77
CA LYS A 21 9.23 -22.82 -3.00
C LYS A 21 10.03 -22.49 -1.75
N LEU A 22 9.47 -22.80 -0.58
CA LEU A 22 10.16 -22.67 0.71
C LEU A 22 10.63 -24.03 1.20
N GLU A 23 11.76 -24.05 1.91
CA GLU A 23 12.18 -25.21 2.67
C GLU A 23 11.22 -25.43 3.86
N ALA A 24 11.11 -26.68 4.33
CA ALA A 24 10.14 -27.03 5.38
C ALA A 24 10.28 -26.16 6.64
N LYS A 25 11.53 -25.86 7.04
CA LYS A 25 11.80 -24.98 8.20
C LYS A 25 11.34 -23.54 7.95
N ASP A 26 11.60 -22.98 6.77
CA ASP A 26 11.18 -21.62 6.42
C ASP A 26 9.66 -21.52 6.36
N LEU A 27 8.97 -22.53 5.82
CA LEU A 27 7.51 -22.59 5.80
C LEU A 27 6.93 -22.64 7.22
N THR A 28 7.44 -23.53 8.08
CA THR A 28 6.99 -23.62 9.48
C THR A 28 7.21 -22.31 10.23
N ASN A 29 8.39 -21.69 10.06
CA ASN A 29 8.71 -20.43 10.72
C ASN A 29 7.87 -19.27 10.18
N LEU A 30 7.63 -19.20 8.87
CA LEU A 30 6.76 -18.18 8.25
C LEU A 30 5.33 -18.28 8.78
N VAL A 31 4.79 -19.50 8.90
CA VAL A 31 3.46 -19.73 9.49
C VAL A 31 3.42 -19.23 10.94
N ALA A 32 4.41 -19.59 11.76
CA ALA A 32 4.48 -19.15 13.14
C ALA A 32 4.61 -17.62 13.28
N ILE A 33 5.46 -16.98 12.46
CA ILE A 33 5.57 -15.51 12.39
C ILE A 33 4.21 -14.89 12.03
N SER A 34 3.50 -15.48 11.08
CA SER A 34 2.19 -14.99 10.63
C SER A 34 1.12 -15.09 11.72
N GLU A 35 1.13 -16.15 12.52
CA GLU A 35 0.23 -16.31 13.66
C GLU A 35 0.54 -15.30 14.77
N ILE A 36 1.82 -15.10 15.09
CA ILE A 36 2.28 -14.09 16.06
C ILE A 36 1.88 -12.68 15.58
N TYR A 37 2.11 -12.37 14.30
CA TYR A 37 1.68 -11.12 13.69
C TYR A 37 0.16 -10.94 13.76
N SER A 38 -0.62 -11.97 13.46
CA SER A 38 -2.08 -11.89 13.48
C SER A 38 -2.61 -11.52 14.87
N ALA A 39 -1.97 -12.02 15.93
CA ALA A 39 -2.31 -11.67 17.31
C ALA A 39 -1.89 -10.24 17.71
N ASN A 40 -0.90 -9.65 17.03
CA ASN A 40 -0.39 -8.30 17.29
C ASN A 40 0.04 -7.62 15.98
N VAL A 41 -0.95 -7.11 15.23
CA VAL A 41 -0.75 -6.54 13.89
C VAL A 41 0.11 -5.27 13.87
N ASN A 42 0.30 -4.64 15.03
CA ASN A 42 1.18 -3.47 15.17
C ASN A 42 2.65 -3.88 15.42
N ALA A 43 2.94 -5.17 15.57
CA ALA A 43 4.28 -5.71 15.78
C ALA A 43 5.01 -5.13 17.02
N THR A 44 4.27 -4.71 18.04
CA THR A 44 4.83 -3.99 19.20
C THR A 44 5.20 -4.89 20.38
N GLY A 45 6.19 -4.49 21.18
CA GLY A 45 6.52 -5.11 22.47
C GLY A 45 7.63 -6.17 22.43
N ASP A 46 8.31 -6.33 23.57
CA ASP A 46 9.51 -7.19 23.70
C ASP A 46 9.21 -8.67 23.47
N GLU A 47 8.03 -9.13 23.89
CA GLU A 47 7.61 -10.52 23.70
C GLU A 47 7.40 -10.84 22.22
N PHE A 48 6.75 -9.94 21.48
CA PHE A 48 6.62 -10.05 20.03
C PHE A 48 8.00 -10.12 19.39
N ALA A 49 8.87 -9.15 19.71
CA ALA A 49 10.21 -9.06 19.15
C ALA A 49 11.03 -10.34 19.38
N LYS A 50 11.07 -10.84 20.63
CA LYS A 50 11.77 -12.10 20.96
C LYS A 50 11.19 -13.30 20.22
N SER A 51 9.87 -13.37 20.09
CA SER A 51 9.19 -14.49 19.46
C SER A 51 9.54 -14.58 17.96
N ILE A 52 9.42 -13.46 17.23
CA ILE A 52 9.75 -13.45 15.79
C ILE A 52 11.26 -13.59 15.55
N GLU A 53 12.11 -13.04 16.41
CA GLU A 53 13.56 -13.18 16.31
C GLU A 53 14.00 -14.65 16.43
N SER A 54 13.36 -15.41 17.31
CA SER A 54 13.65 -16.85 17.47
C SER A 54 13.31 -17.70 16.25
N LEU A 55 12.46 -17.19 15.36
CA LEU A 55 12.01 -17.84 14.13
C LEU A 55 12.83 -17.42 12.90
N ARG A 56 13.84 -16.56 13.09
CA ARG A 56 14.69 -16.04 12.02
C ARG A 56 15.43 -17.17 11.28
N THR A 57 15.42 -17.08 9.97
CA THR A 57 16.26 -17.85 9.05
C THR A 57 16.87 -16.90 8.02
N PRO A 58 17.88 -17.31 7.24
CA PRO A 58 18.39 -16.47 6.16
C PRO A 58 17.30 -16.03 5.17
N LYS A 59 16.32 -16.90 4.87
CA LYS A 59 15.21 -16.57 3.97
C LYS A 59 14.20 -15.59 4.58
N LEU A 60 14.00 -15.64 5.91
CA LEU A 60 13.03 -14.81 6.63
C LEU A 60 13.64 -13.56 7.28
N SER A 61 14.96 -13.37 7.19
CA SER A 61 15.67 -12.33 7.96
C SER A 61 15.14 -10.93 7.70
N HIS A 62 15.00 -10.54 6.42
CA HIS A 62 14.54 -9.20 6.10
C HIS A 62 13.10 -8.96 6.54
N LEU A 63 12.21 -9.95 6.38
CA LEU A 63 10.83 -9.87 6.89
C LEU A 63 10.81 -9.65 8.42
N VAL A 64 11.63 -10.38 9.17
CA VAL A 64 11.75 -10.21 10.63
C VAL A 64 12.27 -8.80 10.97
N ASP A 65 13.32 -8.33 10.28
CA ASP A 65 13.88 -6.99 10.50
C ASP A 65 12.83 -5.90 10.30
N VAL A 66 12.08 -5.98 9.19
CA VAL A 66 11.03 -5.03 8.87
C VAL A 66 9.92 -5.05 9.93
N LEU A 67 9.45 -6.23 10.38
CA LEU A 67 8.43 -6.32 11.43
C LEU A 67 8.91 -5.68 12.74
N LEU A 68 10.17 -5.88 13.12
CA LEU A 68 10.75 -5.25 14.30
C LEU A 68 10.80 -3.72 14.17
N GLU A 69 11.13 -3.21 12.99
CA GLU A 69 11.13 -1.76 12.74
C GLU A 69 9.72 -1.16 12.69
N VAL A 70 8.73 -1.90 12.16
CA VAL A 70 7.31 -1.53 12.24
C VAL A 70 6.89 -1.32 13.69
N GLY A 71 7.21 -2.26 14.58
CA GLY A 71 6.90 -2.18 16.00
C GLY A 71 7.55 -1.02 16.74
N LYS A 72 8.69 -0.53 16.24
CA LYS A 72 9.44 0.60 16.83
C LYS A 72 8.95 1.95 16.32
N GLY A 73 8.47 2.04 15.08
CA GLY A 73 7.98 3.27 14.43
C GLY A 73 9.00 4.42 14.47
N ARG A 74 10.27 4.10 14.23
CA ARG A 74 11.38 5.07 14.17
C ARG A 74 11.81 5.30 12.72
N LYS A 75 12.73 6.24 12.50
CA LYS A 75 13.16 6.67 11.16
C LYS A 75 13.74 5.53 10.32
N GLU A 76 14.28 4.50 10.97
CA GLU A 76 14.87 3.30 10.37
C GLU A 76 13.87 2.56 9.47
N ILE A 77 12.56 2.63 9.74
CA ILE A 77 11.53 2.04 8.86
C ILE A 77 11.58 2.61 7.43
N LEU A 78 12.07 3.83 7.25
CA LEU A 78 12.19 4.46 5.93
C LEU A 78 13.19 3.70 5.02
N ALA A 79 14.16 2.99 5.60
CA ALA A 79 15.09 2.15 4.83
C ALA A 79 14.40 0.97 4.15
N HIS A 80 13.24 0.55 4.66
CA HIS A 80 12.45 -0.59 4.17
C HIS A 80 11.37 -0.17 3.16
N LEU A 81 11.37 1.09 2.71
CA LEU A 81 10.46 1.55 1.64
C LEU A 81 10.90 1.12 0.24
N LYS A 82 12.13 0.59 0.08
CA LYS A 82 12.57 0.01 -1.18
C LYS A 82 11.76 -1.23 -1.51
N ARG A 83 11.55 -1.49 -2.79
CA ARG A 83 10.83 -2.65 -3.29
C ARG A 83 11.58 -3.94 -2.88
N PRO A 84 10.95 -4.85 -2.11
CA PRO A 84 11.48 -6.17 -1.88
C PRO A 84 11.52 -7.02 -3.16
N ASP A 85 12.20 -8.17 -3.11
CA ASP A 85 12.08 -9.15 -4.17
C ASP A 85 10.69 -9.81 -4.18
N ASN A 86 10.37 -10.49 -5.27
CA ASN A 86 9.05 -11.10 -5.44
C ASN A 86 8.78 -12.23 -4.43
N ASP A 87 9.82 -12.91 -3.94
CA ASP A 87 9.64 -13.97 -2.96
C ASP A 87 9.24 -13.40 -1.61
N GLU A 88 9.89 -12.33 -1.21
CA GLU A 88 9.52 -11.61 0.00
C GLU A 88 8.12 -11.02 -0.07
N LEU A 89 7.77 -10.38 -1.19
CA LEU A 89 6.41 -9.88 -1.40
C LEU A 89 5.35 -10.99 -1.23
N MET A 90 5.65 -12.21 -1.68
CA MET A 90 4.79 -13.38 -1.47
C MET A 90 4.74 -13.81 0.01
N MET A 91 5.88 -13.81 0.72
CA MET A 91 5.90 -14.12 2.15
C MET A 91 5.05 -13.13 2.96
N TRP A 92 5.12 -11.83 2.68
CA TRP A 92 4.22 -10.82 3.28
C TRP A 92 2.75 -11.07 2.96
N TYR A 93 2.45 -11.64 1.80
CA TYR A 93 1.09 -11.99 1.44
C TYR A 93 0.58 -13.22 2.20
N VAL A 94 1.45 -14.17 2.54
CA VAL A 94 1.11 -15.27 3.47
C VAL A 94 0.71 -14.72 4.86
N LEU A 95 1.42 -13.72 5.38
CA LEU A 95 1.04 -13.04 6.63
C LEU A 95 -0.38 -12.46 6.54
N ARG A 96 -0.73 -11.83 5.42
CA ARG A 96 -2.08 -11.29 5.17
C ARG A 96 -3.13 -12.39 5.21
N GLU A 97 -2.94 -13.46 4.45
CA GLU A 97 -3.97 -14.51 4.34
C GLU A 97 -4.21 -15.22 5.67
N ILE A 98 -3.15 -15.52 6.43
CA ILE A 98 -3.29 -16.10 7.77
C ILE A 98 -3.99 -15.12 8.71
N HIS A 99 -3.62 -13.83 8.66
CA HIS A 99 -4.30 -12.83 9.49
C HIS A 99 -5.79 -12.68 9.16
N TYR A 100 -6.13 -12.69 7.87
CA TYR A 100 -7.53 -12.57 7.40
C TYR A 100 -8.35 -13.81 7.74
N ASN A 101 -7.73 -14.99 7.69
CA ASN A 101 -8.33 -16.24 8.16
C ASN A 101 -8.69 -16.11 9.65
N ASN A 102 -7.74 -15.71 10.50
CA ASN A 102 -7.93 -15.66 11.95
C ASN A 102 -8.84 -14.52 12.44
N SER A 103 -9.00 -13.46 11.64
CA SER A 103 -9.80 -12.27 11.99
C SER A 103 -11.20 -12.27 11.37
N GLY A 104 -11.50 -13.23 10.50
CA GLY A 104 -12.73 -13.30 9.74
C GLY A 104 -13.93 -13.72 10.59
N LYS A 105 -14.79 -12.77 10.96
CA LYS A 105 -15.98 -13.01 11.82
C LYS A 105 -17.00 -14.05 11.27
N THR A 106 -16.86 -14.48 10.02
CA THR A 106 -17.86 -15.30 9.29
C THR A 106 -17.28 -16.57 8.68
N LYS A 107 -15.97 -16.83 8.80
CA LYS A 107 -15.33 -18.01 8.21
C LYS A 107 -15.01 -19.03 9.30
N THR A 108 -15.13 -20.31 8.97
CA THR A 108 -14.56 -21.38 9.80
C THR A 108 -13.05 -21.26 9.73
N ASP A 109 -12.39 -21.06 10.87
CA ASP A 109 -10.94 -20.98 10.95
C ASP A 109 -10.30 -22.23 10.34
N ARG A 110 -9.48 -22.03 9.31
CA ARG A 110 -8.71 -23.10 8.66
C ARG A 110 -7.29 -23.13 9.23
N PRO A 111 -6.61 -24.29 9.24
CA PRO A 111 -5.23 -24.36 9.71
C PRO A 111 -4.30 -23.42 8.93
N SER A 112 -3.49 -22.63 9.63
CA SER A 112 -2.57 -21.64 9.03
C SER A 112 -1.61 -22.25 8.01
N LEU A 113 -1.14 -23.49 8.26
CA LEU A 113 -0.29 -24.21 7.30
C LEU A 113 -1.02 -24.51 5.98
N THR A 114 -2.31 -24.81 6.03
CA THR A 114 -3.12 -25.00 4.81
C THR A 114 -3.22 -23.70 4.04
N ILE A 115 -3.52 -22.59 4.72
CA ILE A 115 -3.59 -21.25 4.11
C ILE A 115 -2.25 -20.90 3.46
N ALA A 116 -1.14 -21.00 4.19
CA ALA A 116 0.19 -20.71 3.64
C ALA A 116 0.49 -21.51 2.38
N ASN A 117 0.25 -22.83 2.39
CA ASN A 117 0.49 -23.66 1.21
C ASN A 117 -0.40 -23.25 0.02
N GLU A 118 -1.68 -22.96 0.23
CA GLU A 118 -2.56 -22.50 -0.85
C GLU A 118 -2.11 -21.17 -1.43
N THR A 119 -1.75 -20.22 -0.58
CA THR A 119 -1.23 -18.90 -0.98
C THR A 119 0.03 -19.05 -1.83
N LEU A 120 1.01 -19.84 -1.37
CA LEU A 120 2.28 -20.07 -2.08
C LEU A 120 2.08 -20.79 -3.43
N ASN A 121 1.03 -21.58 -3.56
CA ASN A 121 0.68 -22.29 -4.81
C ASN A 121 -0.23 -21.51 -5.74
N THR A 122 -0.71 -20.33 -5.34
CA THR A 122 -1.57 -19.48 -6.14
C THR A 122 -0.73 -18.46 -6.91
N LYS A 123 -1.05 -18.25 -8.19
CA LYS A 123 -0.48 -17.13 -8.95
C LYS A 123 -1.19 -15.84 -8.56
N ILE A 124 -0.49 -14.96 -7.84
CA ILE A 124 -1.02 -13.69 -7.35
C ILE A 124 -0.41 -12.55 -8.17
N ASP A 125 -1.24 -11.56 -8.52
CA ASP A 125 -0.79 -10.36 -9.22
C ASP A 125 0.25 -9.60 -8.38
N GLU A 126 1.40 -9.28 -8.98
CA GLU A 126 2.48 -8.56 -8.29
C GLU A 126 2.01 -7.21 -7.71
N LYS A 127 1.02 -6.57 -8.33
CA LYS A 127 0.43 -5.33 -7.82
C LYS A 127 -0.25 -5.52 -6.45
N LEU A 128 -0.93 -6.66 -6.26
CA LEU A 128 -1.55 -7.01 -4.97
C LEU A 128 -0.50 -7.36 -3.91
N LEU A 129 0.56 -8.06 -4.32
CA LEU A 129 1.66 -8.40 -3.42
C LEU A 129 2.36 -7.13 -2.92
N LEU A 130 2.62 -6.18 -3.83
CA LEU A 130 3.27 -4.92 -3.51
C LEU A 130 2.40 -4.00 -2.65
N ASP A 131 1.11 -3.85 -2.99
CA ASP A 131 0.17 -3.08 -2.17
C ASP A 131 0.08 -3.64 -0.75
N ASN A 132 -0.02 -4.97 -0.62
CA ASN A 132 -0.01 -5.62 0.69
C ASN A 132 1.28 -5.34 1.46
N TYR A 133 2.46 -5.40 0.83
CA TYR A 133 3.71 -5.09 1.53
C TYR A 133 3.69 -3.71 2.17
N TYR A 134 3.38 -2.65 1.39
CA TYR A 134 3.34 -1.30 1.93
C TYR A 134 2.19 -1.09 2.92
N TYR A 135 1.05 -1.75 2.71
CA TYR A 135 -0.03 -1.78 3.69
C TYR A 135 0.45 -2.32 5.04
N ARG A 136 1.30 -3.36 5.08
CA ARG A 136 1.79 -3.93 6.36
C ARG A 136 2.80 -3.06 7.09
N LEU A 137 3.40 -2.08 6.42
CA LEU A 137 4.28 -1.08 7.08
C LEU A 137 3.50 0.03 7.78
N HIS A 138 2.18 0.12 7.55
CA HIS A 138 1.38 1.29 7.87
C HIS A 138 1.48 1.76 9.33
N GLY A 139 1.41 0.84 10.29
CA GLY A 139 1.43 1.16 11.72
C GLY A 139 2.73 1.87 12.13
N GLY A 140 3.86 1.37 11.63
CA GLY A 140 5.17 1.96 11.90
C GLY A 140 5.34 3.34 11.25
N ILE A 141 4.88 3.50 10.01
CA ILE A 141 4.95 4.78 9.28
C ILE A 141 4.06 5.83 9.94
N ALA A 142 2.83 5.47 10.31
CA ALA A 142 1.91 6.37 11.00
C ALA A 142 2.47 6.80 12.38
N MET A 143 3.07 5.86 13.13
CA MET A 143 3.69 6.15 14.42
C MET A 143 4.93 7.05 14.28
N LEU A 144 5.78 6.79 13.28
CA LEU A 144 6.92 7.64 12.95
C LEU A 144 6.44 9.08 12.70
N PHE A 145 5.47 9.26 11.80
CA PHE A 145 5.01 10.58 11.39
C PHE A 145 4.29 11.36 12.49
N ASN A 146 3.60 10.67 13.40
CA ASN A 146 2.98 11.30 14.57
C ASN A 146 4.03 11.97 15.47
N ASN A 147 5.21 11.35 15.59
CA ASN A 147 6.23 11.74 16.57
C ASN A 147 7.39 12.55 15.97
N HIS A 148 7.49 12.62 14.65
CA HIS A 148 8.64 13.23 13.97
C HIS A 148 8.23 14.26 12.92
N ASP A 149 9.17 15.13 12.60
CA ASP A 149 9.15 15.97 11.42
C ASP A 149 9.96 15.27 10.32
N LEU A 150 9.36 15.11 9.14
CA LEU A 150 9.97 14.49 7.98
C LEU A 150 10.23 15.51 6.85
N SER A 151 10.09 16.82 7.09
CA SER A 151 10.26 17.87 6.07
C SER A 151 11.61 17.84 5.36
N ASP A 152 12.66 17.39 6.06
CA ASP A 152 14.03 17.31 5.54
C ASP A 152 14.31 15.98 4.81
N ILE A 153 13.32 15.08 4.74
CA ILE A 153 13.46 13.78 4.09
C ILE A 153 12.94 13.86 2.66
N ASN A 154 13.75 13.39 1.73
CA ASN A 154 13.33 13.12 0.35
C ASN A 154 13.14 11.62 0.12
N ILE A 155 11.92 11.23 -0.25
CA ILE A 155 11.59 9.91 -0.74
C ILE A 155 11.84 9.89 -2.25
N ASP A 156 13.00 9.38 -2.65
CA ASP A 156 13.37 9.20 -4.06
C ASP A 156 12.80 7.89 -4.62
N ILE A 157 11.56 7.97 -5.11
CA ILE A 157 10.79 6.83 -5.66
C ILE A 157 11.56 6.17 -6.81
N GLU A 158 12.33 6.94 -7.58
CA GLU A 158 13.10 6.44 -8.72
C GLU A 158 14.22 5.49 -8.28
N SER A 159 14.73 5.67 -7.06
CA SER A 159 15.80 4.84 -6.49
C SER A 159 15.32 3.56 -5.79
N PHE A 160 14.00 3.36 -5.67
CA PHE A 160 13.44 2.30 -4.82
C PHE A 160 13.28 0.95 -5.53
N GLY A 161 13.71 0.83 -6.79
CA GLY A 161 13.66 -0.43 -7.54
C GLY A 161 12.26 -0.84 -8.00
N LEU A 162 11.30 0.09 -7.99
CA LEU A 162 9.94 -0.10 -8.49
C LEU A 162 9.96 -0.29 -10.02
N LYS A 163 9.39 -1.39 -10.50
CA LYS A 163 9.58 -1.89 -11.88
C LYS A 163 8.92 -1.02 -12.94
N ASN A 164 7.81 -0.37 -12.61
CA ASN A 164 6.97 0.36 -13.57
C ASN A 164 6.10 1.42 -12.87
N ASN A 165 5.37 2.20 -13.67
CA ASN A 165 4.52 3.27 -13.15
C ASN A 165 3.39 2.78 -12.24
N ALA A 166 2.90 1.54 -12.44
CA ALA A 166 1.88 0.98 -11.55
C ALA A 166 2.45 0.74 -10.15
N GLU A 167 3.64 0.15 -10.04
CA GLU A 167 4.30 -0.06 -8.76
C GLU A 167 4.65 1.27 -8.06
N LYS A 168 5.10 2.28 -8.83
CA LYS A 168 5.34 3.63 -8.31
C LYS A 168 4.07 4.29 -7.78
N GLY A 169 2.97 4.16 -8.51
CA GLY A 169 1.67 4.66 -8.11
C GLY A 169 1.15 3.99 -6.84
N ILE A 170 1.22 2.66 -6.76
CA ILE A 170 0.85 1.87 -5.56
C ILE A 170 1.66 2.35 -4.37
N PHE A 171 3.00 2.35 -4.47
CA PHE A 171 3.87 2.86 -3.41
C PHE A 171 3.44 4.26 -2.96
N PHE A 172 3.34 5.21 -3.90
CA PHE A 172 3.01 6.59 -3.58
C PHE A 172 1.67 6.70 -2.85
N LEU A 173 0.63 6.04 -3.35
CA LEU A 173 -0.71 6.08 -2.77
C LEU A 173 -0.73 5.46 -1.36
N SER A 174 -0.09 4.31 -1.16
CA SER A 174 0.00 3.67 0.16
C SER A 174 0.72 4.55 1.17
N ILE A 175 1.89 5.12 0.81
CA ILE A 175 2.66 5.94 1.75
C ILE A 175 1.95 7.26 2.08
N VAL A 176 1.38 7.94 1.09
CA VAL A 176 0.68 9.22 1.33
C VAL A 176 -0.59 9.03 2.16
N ASP A 177 -1.35 7.95 1.95
CA ASP A 177 -2.55 7.68 2.75
C ASP A 177 -2.20 7.48 4.24
N GLU A 178 -1.13 6.74 4.52
CA GLU A 178 -0.68 6.48 5.89
C GLU A 178 -0.03 7.71 6.55
N LEU A 179 0.67 8.53 5.76
CA LEU A 179 1.22 9.77 6.25
C LEU A 179 0.14 10.81 6.54
N ILE A 180 -0.87 11.03 5.69
CA ILE A 180 -1.84 12.13 5.89
C ILE A 180 -3.29 11.84 5.48
N GLY A 181 -3.57 10.82 4.68
CA GLY A 181 -4.89 10.61 4.05
C GLY A 181 -6.05 10.55 5.04
N LYS A 182 -6.10 9.50 5.87
CA LYS A 182 -7.16 9.34 6.90
C LYS A 182 -7.15 10.50 7.90
N ARG A 183 -5.98 11.03 8.24
CA ARG A 183 -5.82 12.13 9.22
C ARG A 183 -6.44 13.43 8.71
N PHE A 184 -6.22 13.79 7.46
CA PHE A 184 -6.79 15.01 6.86
C PHE A 184 -8.31 14.93 6.81
N LYS A 185 -8.87 13.77 6.50
CA LYS A 185 -10.33 13.54 6.55
C LYS A 185 -10.89 13.83 7.95
N VAL A 186 -10.29 13.28 9.00
CA VAL A 186 -10.70 13.52 10.39
C VAL A 186 -10.59 15.00 10.77
N LEU A 187 -9.44 15.63 10.48
CA LEU A 187 -9.22 17.04 10.81
C LEU A 187 -10.16 17.98 10.05
N SER A 188 -10.52 17.65 8.81
CA SER A 188 -11.51 18.39 8.02
C SER A 188 -12.90 18.32 8.66
N MET A 189 -13.34 17.15 9.13
CA MET A 189 -14.61 17.00 9.87
C MET A 189 -14.62 17.83 11.16
N MET A 190 -13.47 17.93 11.83
CA MET A 190 -13.26 18.78 13.01
C MET A 190 -13.08 20.27 12.67
N LYS A 191 -13.06 20.64 11.38
CA LYS A 191 -12.79 21.99 10.87
C LYS A 191 -11.45 22.56 11.36
N ASN A 192 -10.44 21.71 11.55
CA ASN A 192 -9.14 22.09 12.09
C ASN A 192 -8.09 22.29 10.99
N ASN A 193 -8.23 23.38 10.25
CA ASN A 193 -7.36 23.70 9.13
C ASN A 193 -5.93 24.04 9.55
N ALA A 194 -5.73 24.59 10.74
CA ALA A 194 -4.40 24.86 11.28
C ALA A 194 -3.61 23.56 11.45
N LYS A 195 -4.25 22.52 12.00
CA LYS A 195 -3.62 21.21 12.20
C LYS A 195 -3.37 20.48 10.86
N ILE A 196 -4.24 20.66 9.86
CA ILE A 196 -3.99 20.16 8.50
C ILE A 196 -2.68 20.75 7.94
N LEU A 197 -2.50 22.07 8.05
CA LEU A 197 -1.28 22.72 7.59
C LEU A 197 -0.04 22.35 8.41
N GLU A 198 -0.20 22.14 9.72
CA GLU A 198 0.88 21.64 10.58
C GLU A 198 1.41 20.29 10.07
N PHE A 199 0.52 19.32 9.83
CA PHE A 199 0.93 18.02 9.30
C PHE A 199 1.48 18.12 7.87
N TYR A 200 0.88 18.94 7.01
CA TYR A 200 1.42 19.17 5.67
C TYR A 200 2.88 19.68 5.72
N ASN A 201 3.19 20.63 6.61
CA ASN A 201 4.54 21.18 6.70
C ASN A 201 5.58 20.15 7.17
N LYS A 202 5.15 19.07 7.85
CA LYS A 202 6.02 17.97 8.30
C LYS A 202 6.23 16.88 7.26
N MET A 203 5.53 16.94 6.12
CA MET A 203 5.57 15.90 5.09
C MET A 203 6.96 15.82 4.46
N PRO A 204 7.43 14.61 4.13
CA PRO A 204 8.59 14.45 3.26
C PRO A 204 8.28 14.97 1.85
N THR A 205 9.34 15.25 1.09
CA THR A 205 9.22 15.43 -0.36
C THR A 205 9.29 14.09 -1.08
N PHE A 206 8.72 14.03 -2.26
CA PHE A 206 8.86 12.90 -3.19
C PHE A 206 9.58 13.39 -4.44
N ASN A 207 10.73 12.80 -4.75
CA ASN A 207 11.62 13.25 -5.83
C ASN A 207 11.90 14.77 -5.77
N ASN A 208 12.19 15.26 -4.56
CA ASN A 208 12.46 16.66 -4.20
C ASN A 208 11.31 17.64 -4.46
N LYS A 209 10.07 17.14 -4.57
CA LYS A 209 8.87 17.96 -4.73
C LYS A 209 7.83 17.64 -3.65
N PRO A 210 6.94 18.59 -3.30
CA PRO A 210 5.79 18.29 -2.46
C PRO A 210 4.95 17.14 -3.06
N TYR A 211 4.37 16.30 -2.20
CA TYR A 211 3.68 15.08 -2.62
C TYR A 211 2.62 15.31 -3.71
N PHE A 212 1.91 16.45 -3.66
CA PHE A 212 0.85 16.78 -4.62
C PHE A 212 1.34 16.95 -6.07
N HIS A 213 2.66 17.01 -6.32
CA HIS A 213 3.23 17.04 -7.67
C HIS A 213 3.23 15.67 -8.36
N TYR A 214 3.11 14.55 -7.63
CA TYR A 214 3.08 13.22 -8.22
C TYR A 214 1.73 12.98 -8.92
N LYS A 215 1.76 12.60 -10.19
CA LYS A 215 0.59 12.56 -11.08
C LYS A 215 0.51 11.31 -11.96
N ASP A 216 1.39 10.34 -11.75
CA ASP A 216 1.56 9.19 -12.64
C ASP A 216 0.66 8.01 -12.19
N PHE A 217 -0.66 8.18 -12.39
CA PHE A 217 -1.69 7.18 -12.09
C PHE A 217 -2.40 6.63 -13.35
N GLY A 218 -1.83 6.87 -14.53
CA GLY A 218 -2.37 6.45 -15.83
C GLY A 218 -2.08 4.99 -16.21
N TYR A 219 -1.74 4.14 -15.24
CA TYR A 219 -1.51 2.71 -15.44
C TYR A 219 -2.83 1.93 -15.46
N ASP A 220 -2.79 0.69 -15.96
CA ASP A 220 -3.94 -0.20 -16.00
C ASP A 220 -4.45 -0.50 -14.58
N ASP A 221 -5.72 -0.20 -14.35
CA ASP A 221 -6.41 -0.46 -13.10
C ASP A 221 -6.57 -1.98 -12.88
N PHE A 222 -6.73 -2.39 -11.63
CA PHE A 222 -6.83 -3.80 -11.28
C PHE A 222 -7.85 -4.01 -10.15
N GLU A 223 -8.38 -5.22 -10.06
CA GLU A 223 -9.24 -5.60 -8.96
C GLU A 223 -8.41 -5.71 -7.68
N TRP A 224 -8.88 -5.03 -6.64
CA TRP A 224 -8.28 -4.98 -5.33
C TRP A 224 -9.33 -5.41 -4.30
N THR A 225 -8.94 -6.32 -3.41
CA THR A 225 -9.81 -6.78 -2.35
C THR A 225 -9.30 -6.28 -1.01
N GLY A 226 -10.05 -5.36 -0.41
CA GLY A 226 -9.88 -4.94 0.98
C GLY A 226 -10.44 -5.98 1.96
N TYR A 227 -11.15 -5.51 2.99
CA TYR A 227 -11.82 -6.38 3.97
C TYR A 227 -13.27 -6.76 3.58
N ASP A 228 -13.97 -5.89 2.84
CA ASP A 228 -15.42 -6.04 2.62
C ASP A 228 -15.77 -6.68 1.27
N LYS A 229 -15.33 -6.05 0.18
CA LYS A 229 -15.67 -6.46 -1.19
C LYS A 229 -14.53 -6.15 -2.17
N PRO A 230 -14.49 -6.83 -3.32
CA PRO A 230 -13.65 -6.42 -4.44
C PRO A 230 -14.06 -5.04 -4.96
N GLU A 231 -13.09 -4.18 -5.19
CA GLU A 231 -13.23 -2.87 -5.84
C GLU A 231 -12.07 -2.65 -6.81
N HIS A 232 -12.14 -1.62 -7.65
CA HIS A 232 -10.99 -1.24 -8.46
C HIS A 232 -10.01 -0.39 -7.66
N TYR A 233 -8.71 -0.70 -7.75
CA TYR A 233 -7.66 -0.07 -6.96
C TYR A 233 -7.69 1.46 -7.08
N ASN A 234 -7.73 1.99 -8.30
CA ASN A 234 -7.70 3.45 -8.49
C ASN A 234 -8.98 4.12 -8.00
N VAL A 235 -10.14 3.44 -8.07
CA VAL A 235 -11.40 3.97 -7.53
C VAL A 235 -11.30 4.20 -6.02
N VAL A 236 -10.59 3.35 -5.29
CA VAL A 236 -10.40 3.51 -3.85
C VAL A 236 -9.27 4.50 -3.57
N HIS A 237 -8.07 4.24 -4.07
CA HIS A 237 -6.86 4.91 -3.63
C HIS A 237 -6.65 6.29 -4.28
N VAL A 238 -6.97 6.45 -5.57
CA VAL A 238 -6.91 7.78 -6.22
C VAL A 238 -7.99 8.69 -5.66
N ASN A 239 -9.18 8.16 -5.32
CA ASN A 239 -10.22 8.92 -4.62
C ASN A 239 -9.75 9.42 -3.24
N ASN A 240 -9.05 8.58 -2.46
CA ASN A 240 -8.49 8.99 -1.18
C ASN A 240 -7.47 10.12 -1.35
N LEU A 241 -6.62 10.05 -2.37
CA LEU A 241 -5.70 11.14 -2.71
C LEU A 241 -6.47 12.42 -3.11
N TYR A 242 -7.54 12.32 -3.91
CA TYR A 242 -8.41 13.45 -4.25
C TYR A 242 -8.95 14.15 -3.00
N ASN A 243 -9.53 13.38 -2.09
CA ASN A 243 -10.09 13.91 -0.86
C ASN A 243 -9.01 14.61 -0.01
N THR A 244 -7.83 14.01 0.07
CA THR A 244 -6.68 14.58 0.78
C THR A 244 -6.25 15.92 0.18
N LEU A 245 -6.12 15.98 -1.15
CA LEU A 245 -5.74 17.19 -1.88
C LEU A 245 -6.79 18.29 -1.75
N MET A 246 -8.08 17.95 -1.83
CA MET A 246 -9.18 18.91 -1.67
C MET A 246 -9.19 19.50 -0.25
N VAL A 247 -9.00 18.68 0.77
CA VAL A 247 -8.89 19.13 2.15
C VAL A 247 -7.70 20.08 2.32
N GLN A 248 -6.52 19.71 1.80
CA GLN A 248 -5.33 20.55 1.85
C GLN A 248 -5.55 21.87 1.09
N PHE A 249 -6.16 21.82 -0.09
CA PHE A 249 -6.48 22.98 -0.92
C PHE A 249 -7.37 23.97 -0.17
N VAL A 250 -8.43 23.50 0.47
CA VAL A 250 -9.34 24.35 1.27
C VAL A 250 -8.61 24.96 2.46
N ALA A 251 -7.88 24.15 3.24
CA ALA A 251 -7.14 24.64 4.40
C ALA A 251 -6.10 25.70 4.02
N THR A 252 -5.35 25.45 2.92
CA THR A 252 -4.34 26.37 2.40
C THR A 252 -4.98 27.67 1.89
N THR A 253 -6.07 27.58 1.14
CA THR A 253 -6.78 28.76 0.64
C THR A 253 -7.28 29.65 1.77
N GLN A 254 -7.82 29.05 2.84
CA GLN A 254 -8.38 29.81 3.97
C GLN A 254 -7.31 30.45 4.85
N LEU A 255 -6.15 29.79 5.05
CA LEU A 255 -5.14 30.24 6.01
C LEU A 255 -3.94 30.96 5.36
N LYS A 256 -3.60 30.61 4.11
CA LYS A 256 -2.48 31.19 3.36
C LYS A 256 -2.92 31.99 2.14
N GLY A 257 -4.20 31.98 1.79
CA GLY A 257 -4.77 32.74 0.68
C GLY A 257 -4.91 31.93 -0.62
N LYS A 258 -5.66 32.52 -1.56
CA LYS A 258 -6.07 31.86 -2.82
C LYS A 258 -4.90 31.44 -3.70
N GLU A 259 -3.86 32.27 -3.79
CA GLU A 259 -2.70 32.00 -4.64
C GLU A 259 -1.97 30.71 -4.22
N GLU A 260 -1.75 30.53 -2.90
CA GLU A 260 -1.13 29.32 -2.36
C GLU A 260 -2.01 28.08 -2.58
N GLY A 261 -3.33 28.22 -2.42
CA GLY A 261 -4.27 27.14 -2.75
C GLY A 261 -4.20 26.75 -4.23
N GLN A 262 -4.16 27.72 -5.13
CA GLN A 262 -4.06 27.48 -6.58
C GLN A 262 -2.80 26.70 -6.97
N LYS A 263 -1.69 26.88 -6.27
CA LYS A 263 -0.48 26.07 -6.50
C LYS A 263 -0.75 24.58 -6.30
N ILE A 264 -1.51 24.19 -5.27
CA ILE A 264 -1.90 22.78 -5.06
C ILE A 264 -2.79 22.30 -6.21
N TYR A 265 -3.78 23.11 -6.59
CA TYR A 265 -4.72 22.76 -7.66
C TYR A 265 -4.00 22.48 -8.99
N TYR A 266 -3.23 23.44 -9.51
CA TYR A 266 -2.58 23.32 -10.81
C TYR A 266 -1.44 22.29 -10.83
N ASN A 267 -0.79 22.06 -9.69
CA ASN A 267 0.32 21.11 -9.62
C ASN A 267 -0.11 19.68 -9.28
N SER A 268 -1.40 19.41 -9.09
CA SER A 268 -1.88 18.07 -8.71
C SER A 268 -2.88 17.47 -9.70
N ILE A 269 -3.37 16.28 -9.38
CA ILE A 269 -4.43 15.62 -10.15
C ILE A 269 -5.75 16.39 -10.14
N LEU A 270 -5.93 17.37 -9.24
CA LEU A 270 -7.12 18.23 -9.21
C LEU A 270 -7.35 19.02 -10.51
N TYR A 271 -6.29 19.24 -11.30
CA TYR A 271 -6.34 19.92 -12.58
C TYR A 271 -6.22 18.97 -13.79
N MET A 272 -6.40 17.66 -13.59
CA MET A 272 -6.19 16.65 -14.63
C MET A 272 -7.48 15.87 -14.93
N PRO A 273 -8.23 16.25 -15.99
CA PRO A 273 -9.54 15.68 -16.27
C PRO A 273 -9.59 14.16 -16.39
N GLN A 274 -8.52 13.51 -16.85
CA GLN A 274 -8.47 12.05 -16.96
C GLN A 274 -8.68 11.32 -15.63
N TYR A 275 -8.45 12.00 -14.49
CA TYR A 275 -8.57 11.42 -13.17
C TYR A 275 -9.90 11.77 -12.48
N PHE A 276 -10.73 12.66 -13.04
CA PHE A 276 -12.00 13.06 -12.40
C PHE A 276 -13.00 11.91 -12.25
N LYS A 277 -12.89 10.87 -13.10
CA LYS A 277 -13.69 9.64 -13.00
C LYS A 277 -13.52 8.88 -11.67
N TYR A 278 -12.47 9.17 -10.90
CA TYR A 278 -12.18 8.50 -9.63
C TYR A 278 -12.71 9.25 -8.40
N THR A 279 -13.35 10.40 -8.55
CA THR A 279 -13.88 11.18 -7.41
C THR A 279 -15.38 11.40 -7.52
N THR A 280 -16.05 11.46 -6.37
CA THR A 280 -17.47 11.82 -6.30
C THR A 280 -17.72 13.30 -6.62
N ALA A 281 -16.68 14.13 -6.61
CA ALA A 281 -16.75 15.56 -6.94
C ALA A 281 -16.44 15.84 -8.43
N LYS A 282 -16.63 14.84 -9.31
CA LYS A 282 -16.33 14.93 -10.74
C LYS A 282 -16.95 16.18 -11.39
N ASP A 283 -18.25 16.35 -11.24
CA ASP A 283 -19.00 17.41 -11.93
C ASP A 283 -18.53 18.81 -11.50
N ASP A 284 -18.21 18.99 -10.22
CA ASP A 284 -17.67 20.24 -9.68
C ASP A 284 -16.27 20.54 -10.26
N LEU A 285 -15.41 19.52 -10.33
CA LEU A 285 -14.06 19.66 -10.90
C LEU A 285 -14.10 19.97 -12.40
N GLU A 286 -15.00 19.35 -13.15
CA GLU A 286 -15.21 19.64 -14.57
C GLU A 286 -15.64 21.10 -14.79
N GLN A 287 -16.60 21.60 -13.99
CA GLN A 287 -17.04 22.98 -14.06
C GLN A 287 -15.91 23.97 -13.76
N VAL A 288 -15.11 23.70 -12.71
CA VAL A 288 -13.96 24.55 -12.36
C VAL A 288 -12.91 24.52 -13.47
N TYR A 289 -12.59 23.35 -14.00
CA TYR A 289 -11.62 23.18 -15.07
C TYR A 289 -12.02 23.96 -16.34
N GLU A 290 -13.26 23.80 -16.80
CA GLU A 290 -13.76 24.50 -17.99
C GLU A 290 -13.81 26.02 -17.82
N LYS A 291 -14.11 26.50 -16.61
CA LYS A 291 -14.07 27.94 -16.30
C LYS A 291 -12.64 28.50 -16.36
N LEU A 292 -11.66 27.72 -15.90
CA LEU A 292 -10.26 28.14 -15.89
C LEU A 292 -9.59 28.03 -17.27
N LYS A 293 -10.04 27.11 -18.13
CA LYS A 293 -9.54 26.97 -19.51
C LYS A 293 -9.95 28.15 -20.43
N LYS A 294 -11.04 28.83 -20.10
CA LYS A 294 -11.59 29.96 -20.88
C LYS A 294 -10.99 31.33 -20.50
N ASN A 295 -10.22 31.41 -19.44
CA ASN A 295 -9.49 32.60 -18.99
C ASN A 295 -8.00 32.44 -19.25
#